data_AF-A0A1H7UDA3-F1
#
_entry.id   AF-A0A1H7UDA3-F1
#
_cell.length_a   1.000
_cell.length_b   1.000
_cell.length_c   1.000
_cell.angle_alpha   90.00
_cell.angle_beta   90.00
_cell.angle_gamma   90.00
#
_symmetry.space_group_name_H-M   'P 1'
#
loop_
_entity.id
_entity.type
_entity.pdbx_description
1 polymer ?
#
loop_
_entity_poly.entity_id
_entity_poly.type
_entity_poly.pdbx_seq_one_letter_code
_entity_poly.pdbx_strand_id
1 'polypeptide(L)'
;MIMIEEKYEPWEPIKELPSSPFFYEMYFKEGSLIILLKESDLVEKRMKIVFKNPLGYRIVNESGRLKKLDNPYIYTFCKTQQSNFLEWFNYESDGLFNDWDVTHYMVCNSDNIIDVITNQTPEVRWINY
;
A
#
# COMPACT_ATOMS: atom_id res chain seq x y z
N MET A 1 22.91 3.75 2.48
CA MET A 1 21.93 3.25 1.49
C MET A 1 21.90 4.22 0.33
N ILE A 2 22.11 3.75 -0.90
CA ILE A 2 21.96 4.60 -2.09
C ILE A 2 20.47 4.79 -2.31
N MET A 3 20.03 6.05 -2.43
CA MET A 3 18.64 6.35 -2.77
C MET A 3 18.41 6.02 -4.23
N ILE A 4 17.49 5.11 -4.52
CA ILE A 4 17.11 4.78 -5.89
C ILE A 4 15.96 5.67 -6.36
N GLU A 5 15.92 5.89 -7.67
CA GLU A 5 14.74 6.46 -8.31
C GLU A 5 13.61 5.43 -8.23
N GLU A 6 12.54 5.77 -7.51
CA GLU A 6 11.41 4.87 -7.35
C GLU A 6 10.40 5.07 -8.47
N LYS A 7 9.96 3.98 -9.09
CA LYS A 7 9.05 4.00 -10.25
C LYS A 7 7.71 3.43 -9.87
N TYR A 8 6.80 4.28 -9.45
CA TYR A 8 5.43 3.88 -9.11
C TYR A 8 4.55 3.91 -10.35
N GLU A 9 3.75 2.88 -10.51
CA GLU A 9 2.68 2.83 -11.50
C GLU A 9 1.31 2.81 -10.80
N PRO A 10 0.25 3.33 -11.45
CA PRO A 10 -1.11 3.19 -10.97
C PRO A 10 -1.45 1.72 -10.69
N TRP A 11 -2.11 1.47 -9.57
CA TRP A 11 -2.63 0.16 -9.25
C TRP A 11 -4.16 0.20 -9.26
N GLU A 12 -4.75 -0.44 -10.26
CA GLU A 12 -6.21 -0.45 -10.47
C GLU A 12 -6.82 -1.84 -10.20
N PRO A 13 -7.00 -2.25 -8.93
CA PRO A 13 -7.43 -3.61 -8.60
C PRO A 13 -8.91 -3.88 -8.88
N ILE A 14 -9.74 -2.84 -8.93
CA ILE A 14 -11.19 -2.94 -9.16
C ILE A 14 -11.68 -1.72 -9.95
N LYS A 15 -12.89 -1.81 -10.49
CA LYS A 15 -13.60 -0.64 -11.04
C LYS A 15 -14.04 0.32 -9.93
N GLU A 16 -14.19 1.59 -10.29
CA GLU A 16 -14.70 2.64 -9.40
C GLU A 16 -13.81 2.85 -8.15
N LEU A 17 -12.51 3.03 -8.36
CA LEU A 17 -11.61 3.38 -7.26
C LEU A 17 -11.91 4.81 -6.79
N PRO A 18 -11.97 5.04 -5.46
CA PRO A 18 -12.11 6.38 -4.91
C PRO A 18 -10.84 7.18 -5.20
N SER A 19 -10.99 8.43 -5.62
CA SER A 19 -9.86 9.32 -5.85
C SER A 19 -9.19 9.74 -4.54
N SER A 20 -9.98 9.98 -3.48
CA SER A 20 -9.50 10.43 -2.18
C SER A 20 -10.22 9.70 -1.04
N PRO A 21 -9.95 8.41 -0.82
CA PRO A 21 -10.56 7.67 0.28
C PRO A 21 -10.01 8.12 1.64
N PHE A 22 -10.83 8.05 2.67
CA PHE A 22 -10.43 8.24 4.06
C PHE A 22 -9.95 6.93 4.69
N PHE A 23 -8.94 7.03 5.55
CA PHE A 23 -8.54 5.90 6.38
C PHE A 23 -9.65 5.58 7.38
N TYR A 24 -10.06 4.32 7.48
CA TYR A 24 -11.04 3.89 8.48
C TYR A 24 -10.43 2.97 9.53
N GLU A 25 -9.83 1.87 9.09
CA GLU A 25 -9.26 0.88 10.01
C GLU A 25 -8.17 0.07 9.34
N MET A 26 -7.18 -0.35 10.13
CA MET A 26 -6.16 -1.32 9.71
C MET A 26 -5.87 -2.27 10.86
N TYR A 27 -5.89 -3.56 10.58
CA TYR A 27 -5.62 -4.59 11.58
C TYR A 27 -5.03 -5.84 10.95
N PHE A 28 -4.33 -6.63 11.77
CA PHE A 28 -3.81 -7.92 11.38
C PHE A 28 -4.68 -9.03 11.98
N LYS A 29 -5.16 -9.95 11.14
CA LYS A 29 -5.98 -11.07 11.57
C LYS A 29 -5.73 -12.27 10.66
N GLU A 30 -5.55 -13.46 11.25
CA GLU A 30 -5.44 -14.73 10.52
C GLU A 30 -4.40 -14.69 9.39
N GLY A 31 -3.19 -14.19 9.70
CA GLY A 31 -2.10 -14.08 8.73
C GLY A 31 -2.30 -13.01 7.65
N SER A 32 -3.36 -12.19 7.77
CA SER A 32 -3.70 -11.18 6.78
C SER A 32 -3.64 -9.78 7.37
N LEU A 33 -3.02 -8.86 6.63
CA LEU A 33 -3.17 -7.44 6.87
C LEU A 33 -4.41 -6.95 6.13
N ILE A 34 -5.34 -6.34 6.88
CA ILE A 34 -6.60 -5.83 6.37
C ILE A 34 -6.59 -4.32 6.48
N ILE A 35 -6.87 -3.63 5.38
CA ILE A 35 -7.04 -2.19 5.30
C ILE A 35 -8.49 -1.91 4.88
N LEU A 36 -9.15 -1.05 5.64
CA LEU A 36 -10.49 -0.56 5.36
C LEU A 36 -10.42 0.95 5.07
N LEU A 37 -10.98 1.33 3.93
CA LEU A 37 -11.07 2.70 3.47
C LEU A 37 -12.53 3.09 3.23
N LYS A 38 -12.85 4.36 3.45
CA LYS A 38 -14.18 4.93 3.17
C LYS A 38 -14.09 5.93 2.04
N GLU A 39 -15.14 6.04 1.23
CA GLU A 39 -15.27 7.13 0.27
C GLU A 39 -15.76 8.42 0.94
N SER A 40 -16.68 8.30 1.91
CA SER A 40 -17.11 9.40 2.78
C SER A 40 -17.73 8.83 4.07
N ASP A 41 -17.89 9.68 5.08
CA ASP A 41 -18.58 9.28 6.32
C ASP A 41 -20.10 9.13 6.18
N LEU A 42 -20.68 9.57 5.05
CA LEU A 42 -22.11 9.44 4.76
C LEU A 42 -22.47 8.12 4.07
N VAL A 43 -21.47 7.31 3.71
CA VAL A 43 -21.64 6.10 2.93
C VAL A 43 -21.19 4.89 3.76
N GLU A 44 -22.09 3.92 3.96
CA GLU A 44 -21.79 2.68 4.72
C GLU A 44 -20.91 1.69 3.94
N LYS A 45 -20.69 1.95 2.65
CA LYS A 45 -19.82 1.19 1.77
C LYS A 45 -18.34 1.45 2.11
N ARG A 46 -17.59 0.37 2.32
CA ARG A 46 -16.15 0.43 2.60
C ARG A 46 -15.37 -0.38 1.58
N MET A 47 -14.21 0.13 1.17
CA MET A 47 -13.26 -0.64 0.40
C MET A 47 -12.41 -1.45 1.36
N LYS A 48 -12.36 -2.77 1.15
CA LYS A 48 -11.51 -3.70 1.89
C LYS A 48 -10.39 -4.18 0.99
N ILE A 49 -9.16 -3.99 1.46
CA ILE A 49 -7.94 -4.50 0.84
C ILE A 49 -7.35 -5.53 1.78
N VAL A 50 -7.03 -6.72 1.26
CA VAL A 50 -6.47 -7.83 2.04
C VAL A 50 -5.16 -8.27 1.44
N PHE A 51 -4.09 -8.11 2.23
CA PHE A 51 -2.78 -8.67 1.95
C PHE A 51 -2.60 -9.93 2.78
N LYS A 52 -2.58 -11.10 2.13
CA LYS A 52 -2.30 -12.38 2.80
C LYS A 52 -0.80 -12.54 2.95
N ASN A 53 -0.36 -12.95 4.14
CA ASN A 53 1.04 -13.18 4.50
C ASN A 53 1.99 -12.08 3.97
N PRO A 54 1.77 -10.79 4.31
CA PRO A 54 2.65 -9.73 3.87
C PRO A 54 4.07 -9.97 4.41
N LEU A 55 5.07 -9.69 3.59
CA LEU A 55 6.48 -9.85 3.93
C LEU A 55 6.98 -8.69 4.79
N GLY A 56 6.41 -7.50 4.60
CA GLY A 56 6.67 -6.33 5.42
C GLY A 56 5.60 -5.27 5.18
N TYR A 57 5.33 -4.43 6.18
CA TYR A 57 4.44 -3.28 6.04
C TYR A 57 4.83 -2.16 6.98
N ARG A 58 4.47 -0.94 6.62
CA ARG A 58 4.59 0.24 7.48
C ARG A 58 3.44 1.20 7.22
N ILE A 59 3.12 1.99 8.24
CA ILE A 59 2.17 3.09 8.16
C ILE A 59 2.88 4.35 8.64
N VAL A 60 2.72 5.42 7.89
CA VAL A 60 3.24 6.74 8.25
C VAL A 60 2.11 7.74 8.10
N ASN A 61 2.02 8.72 8.99
CA ASN A 61 1.18 9.89 8.72
C ASN A 61 1.66 10.55 7.42
N GLU A 62 0.73 10.97 6.56
CA GLU A 62 1.05 11.53 5.24
C GLU A 62 2.08 12.67 5.32
N SER A 63 1.91 13.58 6.28
CA SER A 63 2.81 14.71 6.53
C SER A 63 4.23 14.28 6.96
N GLY A 64 4.41 13.03 7.38
CA GLY A 64 5.72 12.44 7.68
C GLY A 64 6.54 12.12 6.43
N ARG A 65 5.96 12.15 5.22
CA ARG A 65 6.62 11.84 3.95
C ARG A 65 6.49 12.96 2.92
N LEU A 66 6.59 14.24 3.30
CA LEU A 66 6.50 15.40 2.38
C LEU A 66 7.33 15.26 1.08
N LYS A 67 8.58 14.81 1.17
CA LYS A 67 9.42 14.57 -0.03
C LYS A 67 8.80 13.59 -1.04
N LYS A 68 7.97 12.68 -0.54
CA LYS A 68 7.26 11.71 -1.35
C LYS A 68 6.11 12.41 -2.06
N LEU A 69 5.32 13.20 -1.32
CA LEU A 69 4.17 13.96 -1.81
C LEU A 69 4.52 15.04 -2.83
N ASP A 70 5.75 15.56 -2.80
CA ASP A 70 6.27 16.46 -3.85
C ASP A 70 6.42 15.76 -5.22
N ASN A 71 6.22 14.44 -5.30
CA ASN A 71 6.25 13.70 -6.56
C ASN A 71 4.87 13.78 -7.26
N PRO A 72 4.80 14.41 -8.45
CA PRO A 72 3.54 14.61 -9.18
C PRO A 72 2.91 13.32 -9.72
N TYR A 73 3.60 12.18 -9.59
CA TYR A 73 3.15 10.87 -10.05
C TYR A 73 2.71 9.94 -8.91
N ILE A 74 2.42 10.47 -7.72
CA ILE A 74 1.84 9.66 -6.66
C ILE A 74 0.34 9.55 -6.85
N TYR A 75 -0.09 8.32 -7.07
CA TYR A 75 -1.48 7.92 -7.11
C TYR A 75 -1.92 7.43 -5.74
N THR A 76 -3.20 7.60 -5.43
CA THR A 76 -3.84 7.05 -4.22
C THR A 76 -3.58 5.55 -4.05
N PHE A 77 -3.62 4.82 -5.16
CA PHE A 77 -3.27 3.40 -5.22
C PHE A 77 -2.15 3.23 -6.24
N CYS A 78 -1.00 2.76 -5.78
CA CYS A 78 0.12 2.52 -6.67
C CYS A 78 0.92 1.30 -6.21
N LYS A 79 1.73 0.78 -7.14
CA LYS A 79 2.61 -0.34 -6.89
C LYS A 79 3.94 -0.13 -7.60
N THR A 80 4.95 -0.87 -7.17
CA THR A 80 6.28 -0.84 -7.77
C THR A 80 7.08 -2.09 -7.40
N GLN A 81 7.99 -2.49 -8.28
CA GLN A 81 9.04 -3.47 -7.98
C GLN A 81 10.39 -2.76 -7.71
N GLN A 82 10.40 -1.42 -7.64
CA GLN A 82 11.60 -0.61 -7.47
C GLN A 82 11.33 0.52 -6.48
N SER A 83 11.60 0.28 -5.19
CA SER A 83 11.49 1.28 -4.14
C SER A 83 12.56 1.16 -3.07
N ASN A 84 12.87 2.26 -2.39
CA ASN A 84 13.83 2.26 -1.28
C ASN A 84 13.37 1.38 -0.11
N PHE A 85 12.06 1.21 0.06
CA PHE A 85 11.54 0.31 1.08
C PHE A 85 11.81 -1.16 0.73
N LEU A 86 11.66 -1.51 -0.55
CA LEU A 86 11.98 -2.86 -1.04
C LEU A 86 13.49 -3.14 -0.99
N GLU A 87 14.33 -2.17 -1.36
CA GLU A 87 15.80 -2.28 -1.23
C GLU A 87 16.23 -2.50 0.23
N TRP A 88 15.69 -1.70 1.15
CA TRP A 88 15.93 -1.88 2.58
C TRP A 88 15.49 -3.27 3.05
N PHE A 89 14.29 -3.70 2.66
CA PHE A 89 13.76 -5.02 3.01
C PHE A 89 14.65 -6.15 2.50
N ASN A 90 15.07 -6.08 1.22
CA ASN A 90 15.95 -7.08 0.61
C ASN A 90 17.30 -7.15 1.35
N TYR A 91 17.88 -6.00 1.69
CA TYR A 91 19.13 -5.91 2.45
C TYR A 91 19.00 -6.56 3.83
N GLU A 92 17.97 -6.21 4.61
CA GLU A 92 17.76 -6.77 5.96
C GLU A 92 17.42 -8.26 5.92
N SER A 93 16.83 -8.74 4.84
CA SER A 93 16.51 -10.16 4.64
C SER A 93 17.69 -11.01 4.16
N ASP A 94 18.88 -10.43 3.98
CA ASP A 94 20.05 -11.07 3.35
C ASP A 94 19.71 -11.69 1.99
N GLY A 95 18.81 -11.04 1.24
CA GLY A 95 18.37 -11.48 -0.07
C GLY A 95 17.49 -12.74 -0.10
N LEU A 96 16.93 -13.18 1.04
CA LEU A 96 16.11 -14.40 1.14
C LEU A 96 14.96 -14.45 0.12
N PHE A 97 14.43 -13.31 -0.29
CA PHE A 97 13.28 -13.19 -1.19
C PHE A 97 13.64 -12.76 -2.62
N ASN A 98 14.92 -12.75 -3.00
CA ASN A 98 15.35 -12.28 -4.33
C ASN A 98 14.76 -13.08 -5.50
N ASP A 99 14.46 -14.35 -5.29
CA ASP A 99 13.85 -15.23 -6.31
C ASP A 99 12.31 -15.16 -6.33
N TRP A 100 11.71 -14.33 -5.47
CA TRP A 100 10.26 -14.18 -5.38
C TRP A 100 9.83 -12.97 -6.20
N ASP A 101 8.64 -13.04 -6.81
CA ASP A 101 8.03 -11.89 -7.50
C ASP A 101 7.41 -10.93 -6.48
N VAL A 102 8.28 -10.20 -5.78
CA VAL A 102 7.91 -9.29 -4.70
C VAL A 102 7.48 -7.94 -5.26
N THR A 103 6.30 -7.49 -4.87
CA THR A 103 5.76 -6.17 -5.21
C THR A 103 5.55 -5.34 -3.95
N HIS A 104 5.95 -4.07 -4.02
CA HIS A 104 5.60 -3.06 -3.05
C HIS A 104 4.32 -2.34 -3.50
N TYR A 105 3.25 -2.47 -2.72
CA TYR A 105 2.01 -1.71 -2.86
C TYR A 105 1.99 -0.53 -1.91
N MET A 106 1.54 0.62 -2.39
CA MET A 106 1.35 1.84 -1.62
C MET A 106 -0.09 2.32 -1.74
N VAL A 107 -0.71 2.57 -0.59
CA VAL A 107 -2.01 3.24 -0.47
C VAL A 107 -1.76 4.60 0.19
N CYS A 108 -1.95 5.67 -0.57
CA CYS A 108 -1.79 7.05 -0.13
C CYS A 108 -3.17 7.69 0.04
N ASN A 109 -3.47 8.21 1.22
CA ASN A 109 -4.66 9.03 1.48
C ASN A 109 -4.28 10.27 2.30
N SER A 110 -5.25 11.13 2.62
CA SER A 110 -5.03 12.37 3.37
C SER A 110 -4.44 12.17 4.76
N ASP A 111 -4.60 10.99 5.34
CA ASP A 111 -4.24 10.70 6.73
C ASP A 111 -2.90 9.94 6.79
N ASN A 112 -2.73 8.98 5.89
CA ASN A 112 -1.69 7.97 5.95
C ASN A 112 -1.14 7.59 4.57
N ILE A 113 0.12 7.18 4.59
CA ILE A 113 0.74 6.38 3.55
C ILE A 113 1.01 5.00 4.13
N ILE A 114 0.39 3.99 3.52
CA ILE A 114 0.50 2.59 3.90
C ILE A 114 1.31 1.88 2.83
N ASP A 115 2.50 1.38 3.19
CA ASP A 115 3.37 0.60 2.32
C ASP A 115 3.24 -0.88 2.71
N VAL A 116 3.09 -1.78 1.74
CA VAL A 116 3.05 -3.24 1.95
C VAL A 116 3.89 -3.96 0.91
N ILE A 117 4.81 -4.82 1.37
CA ILE A 117 5.62 -5.70 0.53
C ILE A 117 5.01 -7.10 0.59
N THR A 118 4.71 -7.68 -0.57
CA THR A 118 4.19 -9.05 -0.68
C THR A 118 4.56 -9.66 -2.03
N ASN A 119 4.58 -11.00 -2.09
CA ASN A 119 4.67 -11.76 -3.35
C ASN A 119 3.29 -12.28 -3.82
N GLN A 120 2.20 -11.80 -3.22
CA GLN A 120 0.84 -12.20 -3.55
C GLN A 120 0.05 -11.00 -4.06
N THR A 121 -0.86 -11.25 -5.01
CA THR A 121 -1.81 -10.21 -5.42
C THR A 121 -2.81 -9.97 -4.29
N PRO A 122 -2.95 -8.73 -3.77
CA PRO A 122 -3.94 -8.43 -2.73
C PRO A 122 -5.37 -8.55 -3.26
N GLU A 123 -6.28 -8.99 -2.39
CA GLU A 123 -7.70 -9.03 -2.69
C GLU A 123 -8.33 -7.68 -2.37
N VAL A 124 -9.07 -7.11 -3.32
CA VAL A 124 -9.75 -5.81 -3.14
C VAL A 124 -11.22 -5.96 -3.49
N ARG A 125 -12.08 -5.46 -2.60
CA ARG A 125 -13.53 -5.47 -2.82
C ARG A 125 -14.25 -4.40 -2.02
N TRP A 126 -15.41 -4.02 -2.51
CA TRP A 126 -16.39 -3.26 -1.73
C TRP A 126 -17.14 -4.18 -0.78
N ILE A 127 -17.40 -3.70 0.43
CA ILE A 127 -18.24 -4.36 1.44
C ILE A 127 -19.22 -3.37 2.04
N ASN A 128 -20.42 -3.85 2.34
CA ASN A 128 -21.44 -3.11 3.09
C ASN A 128 -21.35 -3.57 4.55
N TYR A 129 -21.48 -2.63 5.47
CA TYR A 129 -21.63 -2.90 6.91
C TYR A 129 -23.02 -2.52 7.37
#